data_AF-A0A917QU06-F1
#
_entry.id   AF-A0A917QU06-F1
#
_cell.length_a   1.000
_cell.length_b   1.000
_cell.length_c   1.000
_cell.angle_alpha   90.00
_cell.angle_beta   90.00
_cell.angle_gamma   90.00
#
_symmetry.space_group_name_H-M   'P 1'
#
loop_
_entity.id
_entity.type
_entity.pdbx_description
1 polymer ?
#
loop_
_entity_poly.entity_id
_entity_poly.type
_entity_poly.pdbx_seq_one_letter_code
_entity_poly.pdbx_strand_id
1 'polypeptide(L)'
;MTSPIPGLLAWPALALVTVVLLGRWWLLSDSEGDRLIDRALTAALVGLLLRERLVEQMLVDILPFPDSDVVNVARQLSFGGILLCVAAIYGLAQLWAGADPTMTRQRQRRYDLVALASTTVILIAGTPARRADELIDQTLGWPAVVAWVAFYLPIGAIAFLVGRISIRELRGADETTTWRERILCLGVLGIAALIGLDALATPVITALEVHAGQPSSDPEMITKAWTFFIATVWATSVVAVPLMATVLTRSGWDRTGRACRQLHPLWQDLTAAVPEIVLPLPAGRVEPATRLHRLIVEIRDSLMFLKRYGVDDTVAQDPATYARAIAAAIAAKSAGQPPAADTAASRAVQPGSRDLAAELNQLVALAKAWSRTPRDTTAPTLTYSRR
;
A
#
# COMPACT_ATOMS: atom_id res chain seq x y z
N MET A 1 16.01 -4.01 34.35
CA MET A 1 16.79 -3.83 33.10
C MET A 1 15.97 -3.05 32.08
N THR A 2 16.57 -2.06 31.41
CA THR A 2 15.92 -1.20 30.41
C THR A 2 15.78 -1.91 29.06
N SER A 3 14.75 -1.56 28.28
CA SER A 3 14.59 -2.04 26.90
C SER A 3 15.90 -1.86 26.11
N PRO A 4 16.37 -2.88 25.36
CA PRO A 4 17.62 -2.82 24.59
C PRO A 4 17.55 -1.84 23.40
N ILE A 5 16.37 -1.29 23.11
CA ILE A 5 16.16 -0.33 22.04
C ILE A 5 16.17 1.09 22.62
N PRO A 6 17.05 1.98 22.13
CA PRO A 6 17.07 3.37 22.57
C PRO A 6 15.72 4.06 22.34
N GLY A 7 15.22 4.80 23.33
CA GLY A 7 13.95 5.53 23.22
C GLY A 7 13.90 6.47 22.01
N LEU A 8 15.04 7.07 21.63
CA LEU A 8 15.18 7.91 20.43
C LEU A 8 14.75 7.20 19.13
N LEU A 9 14.84 5.88 19.06
CA LEU A 9 14.39 5.08 17.92
C LEU A 9 12.98 4.50 18.12
N ALA A 10 12.65 4.10 19.36
CA ALA A 10 11.34 3.52 19.67
C ALA A 10 10.19 4.51 19.46
N TRP A 11 10.34 5.76 19.88
CA TRP A 11 9.30 6.79 19.77
C TRP A 11 8.89 7.11 18.32
N PRO A 12 9.83 7.37 17.39
CA PRO A 12 9.49 7.53 15.98
C PRO A 12 8.79 6.31 15.37
N ALA A 13 9.20 5.09 15.74
CA ALA A 13 8.57 3.87 15.25
C ALA A 13 7.13 3.72 15.75
N LEU A 14 6.89 3.95 17.05
CA LEU A 14 5.55 3.96 17.64
C LEU A 14 4.66 5.03 17.00
N ALA A 15 5.19 6.24 16.79
CA ALA A 15 4.48 7.32 16.12
C ALA A 15 4.12 6.94 14.68
N LEU A 16 5.06 6.35 13.93
CA LEU A 16 4.82 5.87 12.57
C LEU A 16 3.70 4.83 12.52
N VAL A 17 3.78 3.78 13.35
CA VAL A 17 2.75 2.74 13.43
C VAL A 17 1.38 3.32 13.76
N THR A 18 1.33 4.23 14.73
CA THR A 18 0.08 4.87 15.18
C THR A 18 -0.53 5.73 14.09
N VAL A 19 0.26 6.58 13.43
CA VAL A 19 -0.21 7.45 12.33
C VAL A 19 -0.71 6.62 11.16
N VAL A 20 0.00 5.55 10.78
CA VAL A 20 -0.42 4.65 9.70
C VAL A 20 -1.73 3.95 10.08
N LEU A 21 -1.86 3.43 11.29
CA LEU A 21 -3.08 2.77 11.76
C LEU A 21 -4.29 3.72 11.73
N LEU A 22 -4.15 4.93 12.29
CA LEU A 22 -5.21 5.93 12.31
C LEU A 22 -5.63 6.37 10.90
N GLY A 23 -4.65 6.59 10.03
CA GLY A 23 -4.92 6.93 8.64
C GLY A 23 -5.68 5.81 7.92
N ARG A 24 -5.32 4.55 8.15
CA ARG A 24 -5.96 3.40 7.51
C ARG A 24 -7.39 3.23 7.97
N TRP A 25 -7.65 3.34 9.27
CA TRP A 25 -9.01 3.32 9.81
C TRP A 25 -9.91 4.37 9.17
N TRP A 26 -9.37 5.55 8.86
CA TRP A 26 -10.13 6.64 8.27
C TRP A 26 -10.32 6.53 6.74
N LEU A 27 -9.40 5.87 6.02
CA LEU A 27 -9.34 5.93 4.55
C LEU A 27 -9.59 4.58 3.85
N LEU A 28 -9.32 3.44 4.49
CA LEU A 28 -9.13 2.13 3.83
C LEU A 28 -9.85 0.97 4.54
N SER A 29 -10.82 1.20 5.43
CA SER A 29 -11.38 0.15 6.30
C SER A 29 -12.49 -0.74 5.70
N ASP A 30 -12.68 -0.69 4.38
CA ASP A 30 -13.85 -1.29 3.73
C ASP A 30 -13.67 -2.78 3.33
N SER A 31 -12.44 -3.25 3.07
CA SER A 31 -12.20 -4.64 2.66
C SER A 31 -11.85 -5.58 3.82
N GLU A 32 -12.15 -6.87 3.69
CA GLU A 32 -11.75 -7.88 4.69
C GLU A 32 -10.22 -8.01 4.80
N GLY A 33 -9.49 -7.77 3.71
CA GLY A 33 -8.02 -7.72 3.73
C GLY A 33 -7.51 -6.52 4.54
N ASP A 34 -8.12 -5.35 4.38
CA ASP A 34 -7.74 -4.15 5.13
C ASP A 34 -7.98 -4.32 6.63
N ARG A 35 -9.08 -4.98 7.02
CA ARG A 35 -9.35 -5.30 8.44
C ARG A 35 -8.29 -6.20 9.05
N LEU A 36 -7.75 -7.16 8.30
CA LEU A 36 -6.65 -8.01 8.77
C LEU A 36 -5.35 -7.22 8.91
N ILE A 37 -5.06 -6.29 7.99
CA ILE A 37 -3.91 -5.39 8.10
C ILE A 37 -4.03 -4.49 9.33
N ASP A 38 -5.19 -3.88 9.55
CA ASP A 38 -5.43 -3.00 10.69
C ASP A 38 -5.31 -3.77 12.01
N ARG A 39 -5.77 -5.03 12.02
CA ARG A 39 -5.60 -5.93 13.15
C ARG A 39 -4.13 -6.29 13.39
N ALA A 40 -3.37 -6.57 12.33
CA ALA A 40 -1.94 -6.85 12.44
C ALA A 40 -1.18 -5.65 13.02
N LEU A 41 -1.45 -4.44 12.52
CA LEU A 41 -0.88 -3.19 13.02
C LEU A 41 -1.27 -2.92 14.48
N THR A 42 -2.53 -3.16 14.85
CA THR A 42 -3.01 -3.01 16.23
C THR A 42 -2.27 -3.97 17.17
N ALA A 43 -2.14 -5.24 16.77
CA ALA A 43 -1.44 -6.25 17.57
C ALA A 43 0.07 -5.95 17.69
N ALA A 44 0.69 -5.46 16.62
CA ALA A 44 2.07 -5.01 16.62
C ALA A 44 2.27 -3.78 17.54
N LEU A 45 1.36 -2.81 17.47
CA LEU A 45 1.38 -1.62 18.33
C LEU A 45 1.25 -2.01 19.81
N VAL A 46 0.29 -2.89 20.15
CA VAL A 46 0.15 -3.40 21.51
C VAL A 46 1.42 -4.12 21.98
N GLY A 47 2.00 -4.97 21.12
CA GLY A 47 3.27 -5.65 21.42
C GLY A 47 4.43 -4.69 21.68
N LEU A 48 4.55 -3.61 20.88
CA LEU A 48 5.58 -2.59 21.10
C LEU A 48 5.32 -1.77 22.37
N LEU A 49 4.07 -1.36 22.60
CA LEU A 49 3.68 -0.60 23.79
C LEU A 49 3.96 -1.38 25.08
N LEU A 50 3.68 -2.68 25.13
CA LEU A 50 3.98 -3.53 26.29
C LEU A 50 5.47 -3.63 26.63
N ARG A 51 6.36 -3.23 25.70
CA ARG A 51 7.82 -3.19 25.91
C ARG A 51 8.36 -1.77 26.14
N GLU A 52 7.48 -0.77 26.11
CA GLU A 52 7.86 0.63 26.28
C GLU A 52 7.92 0.99 27.76
N ARG A 53 8.97 1.70 28.16
CA ARG A 53 9.25 1.99 29.58
C ARG A 53 8.12 2.77 30.24
N LEU A 54 7.49 3.71 29.53
CA LEU A 54 6.37 4.48 30.09
C LEU A 54 5.16 3.59 30.38
N VAL A 55 4.86 2.64 29.49
CA VAL A 55 3.73 1.72 29.66
C VAL A 55 4.02 0.73 30.78
N GLU A 56 5.26 0.22 30.87
CA GLU A 56 5.70 -0.61 32.00
C GLU A 56 5.49 0.13 33.33
N GLN A 57 5.89 1.41 33.42
CA GLN A 57 5.70 2.24 34.63
C GLN A 57 4.21 2.48 34.94
N MET A 58 3.41 2.85 33.94
CA MET A 58 1.97 3.04 34.13
C MET A 58 1.27 1.76 34.59
N LEU A 59 1.69 0.58 34.10
CA LEU A 59 1.14 -0.70 34.52
C LEU A 59 1.48 -1.00 35.99
N VAL A 60 2.72 -0.73 36.41
CA VAL A 60 3.14 -0.87 37.81
C VAL A 60 2.32 0.06 38.72
N ASP A 61 2.09 1.30 38.31
CA ASP A 61 1.33 2.27 39.12
C ASP A 61 -0.16 1.89 39.29
N ILE A 62 -0.75 1.19 38.31
CA ILE A 62 -2.18 0.86 38.28
C ILE A 62 -2.48 -0.51 38.91
N LEU A 63 -1.57 -1.48 38.75
CA LEU A 63 -1.81 -2.86 39.15
C LEU A 63 -1.34 -3.13 40.59
N PRO A 64 -2.13 -3.85 41.42
CA PRO A 64 -1.78 -4.13 42.81
C PRO A 64 -0.84 -5.34 42.97
N PHE A 65 0.12 -5.52 42.04
CA PHE A 65 1.06 -6.65 42.01
C PHE A 65 2.51 -6.14 42.17
N PRO A 66 3.47 -7.01 42.52
CA PRO A 66 4.88 -6.63 42.60
C PRO A 66 5.41 -6.07 41.27
N ASP A 67 6.19 -4.98 41.32
CA ASP A 67 6.68 -4.26 40.15
C ASP A 67 7.38 -5.18 39.12
N SER A 68 8.25 -6.06 39.59
CA SER A 68 9.00 -7.01 38.76
C SER A 68 8.08 -8.00 38.05
N ASP A 69 7.06 -8.51 38.73
CA ASP A 69 6.09 -9.44 38.15
C ASP A 69 5.26 -8.76 37.04
N VAL A 70 4.81 -7.53 37.28
CA VAL A 70 4.04 -6.75 36.29
C VAL A 70 4.86 -6.54 35.01
N VAL A 71 6.11 -6.09 35.17
CA VAL A 71 7.02 -5.83 34.05
C VAL A 71 7.33 -7.12 33.28
N ASN A 72 7.65 -8.21 33.97
CA ASN A 72 7.98 -9.48 33.32
C ASN A 72 6.78 -10.12 32.63
N VAL A 73 5.57 -10.00 33.21
CA VAL A 73 4.33 -10.42 32.55
C VAL A 73 4.05 -9.58 31.31
N ALA A 74 4.19 -8.25 31.38
CA ALA A 74 4.00 -7.37 30.23
C ALA A 74 4.95 -7.72 29.08
N ARG A 75 6.23 -7.97 29.39
CA ARG A 75 7.25 -8.40 28.41
C ARG A 75 6.91 -9.74 27.78
N GLN A 76 6.46 -10.73 28.54
CA GLN A 76 6.08 -12.02 27.97
C GLN A 76 4.77 -11.93 27.17
N LEU A 77 3.82 -11.10 27.63
CA LEU A 77 2.57 -10.81 26.91
C LEU A 77 2.83 -10.09 25.58
N SER A 78 3.91 -9.31 25.49
CA SER A 78 4.31 -8.67 24.23
C SER A 78 4.51 -9.68 23.09
N PHE A 79 5.06 -10.88 23.38
CA PHE A 79 5.17 -11.97 22.40
C PHE A 79 3.80 -12.42 21.87
N GLY A 80 2.76 -12.36 22.71
CA GLY A 80 1.39 -12.63 22.27
C GLY A 80 0.86 -11.60 21.29
N GLY A 81 1.20 -10.32 21.47
CA GLY A 81 0.93 -9.27 20.47
C GLY A 81 1.58 -9.59 19.12
N ILE A 82 2.82 -10.07 19.14
CA ILE A 82 3.54 -10.52 17.92
C ILE A 82 2.80 -11.70 17.28
N LEU A 83 2.41 -12.71 18.06
CA LEU A 83 1.72 -13.89 17.54
C LEU A 83 0.34 -13.55 16.95
N LEU A 84 -0.39 -12.61 17.55
CA LEU A 84 -1.64 -12.09 16.98
C LEU A 84 -1.41 -11.32 15.68
N CYS A 85 -0.32 -10.56 15.60
CA CYS A 85 0.09 -9.92 14.34
C CYS A 85 0.39 -10.98 13.27
N VAL A 86 1.19 -12.00 13.60
CA VAL A 86 1.51 -13.13 12.71
C VAL A 86 0.24 -13.88 12.28
N ALA A 87 -0.71 -14.11 13.18
CA ALA A 87 -1.99 -14.74 12.85
C ALA A 87 -2.81 -13.91 11.86
N ALA A 88 -2.80 -12.59 11.97
CA ALA A 88 -3.48 -11.70 11.03
C ALA A 88 -2.79 -11.69 9.65
N ILE A 89 -1.45 -11.66 9.61
CA ILE A 89 -0.68 -11.76 8.35
C ILE A 89 -0.89 -13.14 7.71
N TYR A 90 -0.99 -14.22 8.49
CA TYR A 90 -1.30 -15.55 7.98
C TYR A 90 -2.67 -15.60 7.30
N GLY A 91 -3.69 -15.01 7.94
CA GLY A 91 -5.02 -14.85 7.34
C GLY A 91 -4.99 -14.07 6.03
N LEU A 92 -4.23 -12.98 5.98
CA LEU A 92 -4.04 -12.17 4.78
C LEU A 92 -3.34 -12.96 3.66
N ALA A 93 -2.28 -13.69 3.98
CA ALA A 93 -1.56 -14.54 3.03
C ALA A 93 -2.45 -15.64 2.45
N GLN A 94 -3.35 -16.22 3.26
CA GLN A 94 -4.34 -17.19 2.78
C GLN A 94 -5.34 -16.56 1.80
N LEU A 95 -5.82 -15.34 2.06
CA LEU A 95 -6.68 -14.61 1.12
C LEU A 95 -5.98 -14.38 -0.22
N TRP A 96 -4.72 -13.95 -0.19
CA TRP A 96 -3.91 -13.80 -1.40
C TRP A 96 -3.66 -15.13 -2.11
N ALA A 97 -3.63 -16.24 -1.39
CA ALA A 97 -3.49 -17.57 -1.99
C ALA A 97 -4.76 -18.07 -2.71
N GLY A 98 -5.87 -17.33 -2.62
CA GLY A 98 -7.17 -17.67 -3.22
C GLY A 98 -8.18 -18.28 -2.24
N ALA A 99 -8.02 -18.09 -0.93
CA ALA A 99 -8.99 -18.56 0.05
C ALA A 99 -10.32 -17.80 -0.06
N ASP A 100 -11.44 -18.50 0.21
CA ASP A 100 -12.78 -17.93 0.19
C ASP A 100 -12.93 -16.76 1.20
N PRO A 101 -13.24 -15.54 0.72
CA PRO A 101 -13.44 -14.36 1.57
C PRO A 101 -14.58 -14.50 2.58
N THR A 102 -15.60 -15.32 2.29
CA THR A 102 -16.78 -15.44 3.16
C THR A 102 -16.45 -16.18 4.46
N MET A 103 -15.47 -17.08 4.43
CA MET A 103 -15.04 -17.86 5.60
C MET A 103 -13.90 -17.21 6.39
N THR A 104 -13.43 -16.02 5.99
CA THR A 104 -12.27 -15.33 6.57
C THR A 104 -12.35 -15.23 8.09
N ARG A 105 -13.49 -14.77 8.61
CA ARG A 105 -13.68 -14.58 10.06
C ARG A 105 -13.58 -15.87 10.85
N GLN A 106 -14.15 -16.97 10.34
CA GLN A 106 -14.10 -18.27 11.03
C GLN A 106 -12.68 -18.84 11.03
N ARG A 107 -11.96 -18.72 9.92
CA ARG A 107 -10.56 -19.13 9.81
C ARG A 107 -9.67 -18.28 10.71
N GLN A 108 -9.86 -16.96 10.71
CA GLN A 108 -9.11 -16.04 11.55
C GLN A 108 -9.27 -16.36 13.03
N ARG A 109 -10.49 -16.68 13.50
CA ARG A 109 -10.71 -17.12 14.89
C ARG A 109 -9.86 -18.34 15.25
N ARG A 110 -9.67 -19.29 14.33
CA ARG A 110 -8.79 -20.45 14.58
C ARG A 110 -7.33 -20.03 14.68
N TYR A 111 -6.86 -19.13 13.81
CA TYR A 111 -5.50 -18.62 13.86
C TYR A 111 -5.24 -17.81 15.14
N ASP A 112 -6.22 -17.01 15.56
CA ASP A 112 -6.18 -16.27 16.82
C ASP A 112 -6.14 -17.22 18.01
N LEU A 113 -6.92 -18.31 18.00
CA LEU A 113 -6.89 -19.32 19.05
C LEU A 113 -5.52 -20.00 19.15
N VAL A 114 -4.87 -20.28 18.01
CA VAL A 114 -3.49 -20.80 18.00
C VAL A 114 -2.52 -19.79 18.61
N ALA A 115 -2.61 -18.50 18.22
CA ALA A 115 -1.77 -17.45 18.79
C ALA A 115 -1.99 -17.29 20.31
N LEU A 116 -3.24 -17.33 20.78
CA LEU A 116 -3.58 -17.25 22.20
C LEU A 116 -3.12 -18.49 22.97
N ALA A 117 -3.26 -19.68 22.40
CA ALA A 117 -2.76 -20.91 22.99
C ALA A 117 -1.23 -20.89 23.11
N SER A 118 -0.51 -20.51 22.06
CA SER A 118 0.95 -20.33 22.08
C SER A 118 1.37 -19.28 23.12
N THR A 119 0.66 -18.15 23.20
CA THR A 119 0.91 -17.11 24.23
C THR A 119 0.74 -17.68 25.63
N THR A 120 -0.31 -18.46 25.86
CA THR A 120 -0.57 -19.11 27.16
C THR A 120 0.55 -20.08 27.51
N VAL A 121 1.03 -20.88 26.55
CA VAL A 121 2.18 -21.78 26.74
C VAL A 121 3.44 -20.98 27.09
N ILE A 122 3.72 -19.87 26.40
CA ILE A 122 4.85 -18.98 26.70
C ILE A 122 4.74 -18.42 28.13
N LEU A 123 3.55 -17.99 28.55
CA LEU A 123 3.32 -17.49 29.92
C LEU A 123 3.51 -18.59 30.97
N ILE A 124 3.07 -19.82 30.71
CA ILE A 124 3.27 -20.94 31.65
C ILE A 124 4.75 -21.31 31.71
N ALA A 125 5.39 -21.50 30.56
CA ALA A 125 6.78 -21.91 30.46
C ALA A 125 7.76 -20.82 30.92
N GLY A 126 7.39 -19.54 30.80
CA GLY A 126 8.15 -18.40 31.33
C GLY A 126 8.00 -18.18 32.84
N THR A 127 7.18 -18.98 33.55
CA THR A 127 6.97 -18.83 35.00
C THR A 127 8.27 -18.96 35.83
N PRO A 128 9.18 -19.91 35.56
CA PRO A 128 10.44 -20.02 36.29
C PRO A 128 11.31 -18.77 36.11
N ALA A 129 11.37 -18.23 34.89
CA ALA A 129 12.08 -16.99 34.59
C ALA A 129 11.53 -15.81 35.39
N ARG A 130 10.20 -15.66 35.44
CA ARG A 130 9.55 -14.60 36.24
C ARG A 130 9.86 -14.71 37.73
N ARG A 131 9.83 -15.93 38.29
CA ARG A 131 10.14 -16.15 39.71
C ARG A 131 11.58 -15.82 40.07
N ALA A 132 12.49 -15.92 39.11
CA ALA A 132 13.89 -15.56 39.25
C ALA A 132 14.18 -14.07 38.92
N ASP A 133 13.16 -13.30 38.52
CA ASP A 133 13.29 -11.93 37.98
C ASP A 133 14.29 -11.83 36.80
N GLU A 134 14.30 -12.87 35.98
CA GLU A 134 15.21 -13.04 34.85
C GLU A 134 14.44 -13.15 33.52
N LEU A 135 15.12 -12.85 32.42
CA LEU A 135 14.61 -13.11 31.09
C LEU A 135 14.55 -14.63 30.81
N ILE A 136 13.70 -15.03 29.85
CA ILE A 136 13.55 -16.44 29.46
C ILE A 136 14.89 -17.05 29.02
N ASP A 137 15.74 -16.26 28.35
CA ASP A 137 17.07 -16.69 27.89
C ASP A 137 18.16 -16.62 28.99
N GLN A 138 17.89 -15.96 30.12
CA GLN A 138 18.81 -15.90 31.27
C GLN A 138 18.64 -17.11 32.19
N THR A 139 17.40 -17.47 32.53
CA THR A 139 17.11 -18.62 33.40
C THR A 139 17.34 -19.97 32.73
N LEU A 140 17.47 -19.96 31.40
CA LEU A 140 17.80 -21.06 30.48
C LEU A 140 17.47 -22.48 30.98
N GLY A 141 16.47 -23.12 30.38
CA GLY A 141 16.10 -24.50 30.70
C GLY A 141 15.07 -25.07 29.74
N TRP A 142 14.59 -26.29 30.00
CA TRP A 142 13.51 -26.90 29.21
C TRP A 142 12.27 -26.01 29.03
N PRO A 143 11.84 -25.21 30.04
CA PRO A 143 10.75 -24.26 29.84
C PRO A 143 11.07 -23.18 28.79
N ALA A 144 12.32 -22.71 28.68
CA ALA A 144 12.72 -21.77 27.64
C ALA A 144 12.60 -22.40 26.24
N VAL A 145 13.02 -23.65 26.07
CA VAL A 145 12.85 -24.41 24.82
C VAL A 145 11.36 -24.48 24.43
N VAL A 146 10.50 -24.84 25.38
CA VAL A 146 9.04 -24.90 25.15
C VAL A 146 8.48 -23.54 24.76
N ALA A 147 8.88 -22.46 25.43
CA ALA A 147 8.46 -21.10 25.09
C ALA A 147 8.87 -20.73 23.66
N TRP A 148 10.11 -21.01 23.26
CA TRP A 148 10.59 -20.70 21.91
C TRP A 148 9.96 -21.55 20.82
N VAL A 149 9.75 -22.85 21.06
CA VAL A 149 8.98 -23.69 20.13
C VAL A 149 7.56 -23.13 19.95
N ALA A 150 6.88 -22.78 21.05
CA ALA A 150 5.53 -22.22 20.98
C ALA A 150 5.46 -20.87 20.26
N PHE A 151 6.51 -20.06 20.38
CA PHE A 151 6.63 -18.75 19.71
C PHE A 151 6.97 -18.87 18.22
N TYR A 152 7.97 -19.69 17.87
CA TYR A 152 8.46 -19.77 16.50
C TYR A 152 7.67 -20.73 15.61
N LEU A 153 6.91 -21.67 16.15
CA LEU A 153 6.10 -22.59 15.33
C LEU A 153 5.07 -21.86 14.44
N PRO A 154 4.26 -20.90 14.94
CA PRO A 154 3.39 -20.10 14.08
C PRO A 154 4.15 -19.23 13.06
N ILE A 155 5.33 -18.72 13.43
CA ILE A 155 6.20 -17.92 12.56
C ILE A 155 6.76 -18.78 11.42
N GLY A 156 7.20 -19.99 11.71
CA GLY A 156 7.62 -20.97 10.70
C GLY A 156 6.48 -21.35 9.76
N ALA A 157 5.25 -21.51 10.28
CA ALA A 157 4.08 -21.83 9.47
C ALA A 157 3.74 -20.74 8.45
N ILE A 158 3.84 -19.46 8.82
CA ILE A 158 3.64 -18.36 7.88
C ILE A 158 4.77 -18.27 6.85
N ALA A 159 6.03 -18.43 7.28
CA ALA A 159 7.19 -18.46 6.39
C ALA A 159 7.05 -19.57 5.34
N PHE A 160 6.65 -20.78 5.76
CA PHE A 160 6.38 -21.89 4.86
C PHE A 160 5.23 -21.59 3.88
N LEU A 161 4.12 -21.03 4.37
CA LEU A 161 2.97 -20.69 3.51
C LEU A 161 3.37 -19.67 2.44
N VAL A 162 4.03 -18.58 2.84
CA VAL A 162 4.49 -17.53 1.92
C VAL A 162 5.48 -18.10 0.92
N GLY A 163 6.47 -18.88 1.38
CA GLY A 163 7.43 -19.54 0.50
C GLY A 163 6.75 -20.47 -0.51
N ARG A 164 5.75 -21.24 -0.09
CA ARG A 164 4.97 -22.11 -0.98
C ARG A 164 4.21 -21.31 -2.03
N ILE A 165 3.61 -20.18 -1.65
CA ILE A 165 2.90 -19.28 -2.59
C ILE A 165 3.90 -18.71 -3.60
N SER A 166 5.05 -18.19 -3.14
CA SER A 166 6.08 -17.64 -4.02
C SER A 166 6.65 -18.68 -5.00
N ILE A 167 6.88 -19.92 -4.54
CA ILE A 167 7.33 -21.02 -5.41
C ILE A 167 6.25 -21.38 -6.44
N ARG A 168 4.98 -21.43 -6.03
CA ARG A 168 3.86 -21.70 -6.94
C ARG A 168 3.77 -20.62 -8.02
N GLU A 169 3.89 -19.36 -7.64
CA GLU A 169 3.84 -18.22 -8.56
C GLU A 169 5.02 -18.27 -9.55
N LEU A 170 6.24 -18.53 -9.06
CA LEU A 170 7.42 -18.66 -9.91
C LEU A 170 7.33 -19.85 -10.90
N ARG A 171 6.69 -20.95 -10.48
CA ARG A 171 6.49 -22.12 -11.34
C ARG A 171 5.36 -21.95 -12.37
N GLY A 172 4.36 -21.14 -12.05
CA GLY A 172 3.22 -20.82 -12.94
C GLY A 172 3.42 -19.57 -13.78
N ALA A 173 4.61 -18.95 -13.74
CA ALA A 173 4.90 -17.70 -14.44
C ALA A 173 4.98 -17.91 -15.96
N ASP A 174 3.89 -17.59 -16.67
CA ASP A 174 3.82 -17.57 -18.13
C ASP A 174 4.77 -16.52 -18.75
N GLU A 175 4.97 -16.59 -20.08
CA GLU A 175 5.85 -15.69 -20.86
C GLU A 175 5.51 -14.19 -20.69
N THR A 176 4.30 -13.85 -20.24
CA THR A 176 3.86 -12.48 -19.97
C THR A 176 4.29 -11.94 -18.60
N THR A 177 4.89 -12.76 -17.73
CA THR A 177 5.31 -12.35 -16.38
C THR A 177 6.53 -11.44 -16.47
N THR A 178 6.42 -10.23 -15.94
CA THR A 178 7.50 -9.24 -16.06
C THR A 178 8.69 -9.63 -15.18
N TRP A 179 9.94 -9.43 -15.64
CA TRP A 179 11.15 -9.70 -14.85
C TRP A 179 11.13 -9.08 -13.43
N ARG A 180 10.47 -7.92 -13.28
CA ARG A 180 10.25 -7.25 -12.00
C ARG A 180 9.42 -8.08 -11.02
N GLU A 181 8.38 -8.74 -11.49
CA GLU A 181 7.52 -9.61 -10.67
C GLU A 181 8.28 -10.85 -10.22
N ARG A 182 9.13 -11.40 -11.10
CA ARG A 182 10.03 -12.52 -10.76
C ARG A 182 11.04 -12.12 -9.69
N ILE A 183 11.69 -10.95 -9.81
CA ILE A 183 12.59 -10.44 -8.76
C ILE A 183 11.83 -10.25 -7.45
N LEU A 184 10.62 -9.68 -7.49
CA LEU A 184 9.82 -9.47 -6.29
C LEU A 184 9.45 -10.80 -5.62
N CYS A 185 9.02 -11.80 -6.39
CA CYS A 185 8.72 -13.14 -5.88
C CYS A 185 9.96 -13.82 -5.29
N LEU A 186 11.12 -13.71 -5.94
CA LEU A 186 12.40 -14.23 -5.41
C LEU A 186 12.81 -13.52 -4.12
N GLY A 187 12.62 -12.20 -4.04
CA GLY A 187 12.88 -11.42 -2.83
C GLY A 187 12.00 -11.85 -1.66
N VAL A 188 10.70 -11.99 -1.90
CA VAL A 188 9.74 -12.49 -0.89
C VAL A 188 10.08 -13.91 -0.46
N LEU A 189 10.46 -14.78 -1.40
CA LEU A 189 10.90 -16.14 -1.11
C LEU A 189 12.17 -16.16 -0.25
N GLY A 190 13.15 -15.32 -0.56
CA GLY A 190 14.39 -15.20 0.22
C GLY A 190 14.13 -14.74 1.66
N ILE A 191 13.26 -13.74 1.83
CA ILE A 191 12.84 -13.28 3.17
C ILE A 191 12.11 -14.38 3.93
N ALA A 192 11.17 -15.07 3.28
CA ALA A 192 10.43 -16.19 3.89
C ALA A 192 11.37 -17.33 4.28
N ALA A 193 12.38 -17.65 3.46
CA ALA A 193 13.38 -18.67 3.78
C ALA A 193 14.25 -18.26 4.98
N LEU A 194 14.68 -17.00 5.07
CA LEU A 194 15.46 -16.48 6.20
C LEU A 194 14.66 -16.54 7.50
N ILE A 195 13.41 -16.08 7.49
CA ILE A 195 12.50 -16.15 8.65
C ILE A 195 12.22 -17.61 9.03
N GLY A 196 12.00 -18.48 8.06
CA GLY A 196 11.78 -19.91 8.30
C GLY A 196 13.00 -20.60 8.88
N LEU A 197 14.21 -20.24 8.44
CA LEU A 197 15.46 -20.76 8.99
C LEU A 197 15.65 -20.26 10.43
N ASP A 198 15.43 -18.98 10.70
CA ASP A 198 15.50 -18.42 12.06
C ASP A 198 14.51 -19.08 13.03
N ALA A 199 13.28 -19.35 12.55
CA ALA A 199 12.24 -20.02 13.31
C ALA A 199 12.56 -21.48 13.65
N LEU A 200 13.41 -22.15 12.85
CA LEU A 200 13.90 -23.50 13.15
C LEU A 200 15.18 -23.48 13.97
N ALA A 201 16.11 -22.57 13.65
CA ALA A 201 17.41 -22.48 14.28
C ALA A 201 17.29 -22.08 15.74
N THR A 202 16.48 -21.08 16.08
CA THR A 202 16.42 -20.55 17.46
C THR A 202 16.00 -21.61 18.48
N PRO A 203 14.87 -22.35 18.32
CA PRO A 203 14.51 -23.39 19.27
C PRO A 203 15.51 -24.56 19.34
N VAL A 204 16.14 -24.91 18.21
CA VAL A 204 17.15 -25.99 18.15
C VAL A 204 18.42 -25.57 18.88
N ILE A 205 18.91 -24.35 18.65
CA ILE A 205 20.08 -23.80 19.35
C ILE A 205 19.80 -23.75 20.84
N THR A 206 18.65 -23.23 21.28
CA THR A 206 18.30 -23.20 22.72
C THR A 206 18.21 -24.61 23.31
N ALA A 207 17.67 -25.59 22.58
CA ALA A 207 17.63 -26.98 23.05
C ALA A 207 19.04 -27.58 23.20
N LEU A 208 19.96 -27.28 22.27
CA LEU A 208 21.35 -27.70 22.35
C LEU A 208 22.10 -27.01 23.50
N GLU A 209 21.89 -25.71 23.71
CA GLU A 209 22.46 -24.96 24.83
C GLU A 209 22.02 -25.55 26.17
N VAL A 210 20.71 -25.82 26.33
CA VAL A 210 20.15 -26.46 27.52
C VAL A 210 20.69 -27.88 27.71
N HIS A 211 20.82 -28.66 26.64
CA HIS A 211 21.34 -30.02 26.72
C HIS A 211 22.84 -30.05 27.06
N ALA A 212 23.62 -29.12 26.51
CA ALA A 212 25.06 -29.00 26.75
C ALA A 212 25.41 -28.26 28.04
N GLY A 213 24.42 -27.68 28.73
CA GLY A 213 24.63 -26.84 29.91
C GLY A 213 25.41 -25.56 29.61
N GLN A 214 25.35 -25.08 28.36
CA GLN A 214 26.01 -23.84 27.95
C GLN A 214 25.13 -22.63 28.27
N PRO A 215 25.71 -21.46 28.60
CA PRO A 215 24.96 -20.23 28.72
C PRO A 215 24.34 -19.84 27.37
N SER A 216 23.24 -19.10 27.39
CA SER A 216 22.58 -18.68 26.15
C SER A 216 23.48 -17.77 25.33
N SER A 217 23.41 -17.91 24.00
CA SER A 217 24.11 -17.03 23.06
C SER A 217 23.56 -15.60 23.04
N ASP A 218 22.33 -15.36 23.53
CA ASP A 218 21.69 -14.03 23.57
C ASP A 218 20.88 -13.85 24.87
N PRO A 219 21.53 -13.84 26.05
CA PRO A 219 20.85 -13.85 27.34
C PRO A 219 20.04 -12.56 27.56
N GLU A 220 20.53 -11.43 27.08
CA GLU A 220 19.83 -10.14 27.15
C GLU A 220 18.73 -9.97 26.10
N MET A 221 18.55 -10.97 25.22
CA MET A 221 17.54 -10.97 24.15
C MET A 221 17.64 -9.75 23.21
N ILE A 222 18.84 -9.19 23.05
CA ILE A 222 19.09 -7.98 22.25
C ILE A 222 18.77 -8.28 20.79
N THR A 223 19.30 -9.40 20.27
CA THR A 223 19.13 -9.77 18.86
C THR A 223 17.65 -9.96 18.55
N LYS A 224 16.94 -10.70 19.41
CA LYS A 224 15.50 -10.95 19.24
C LYS A 224 14.67 -9.66 19.30
N ALA A 225 15.02 -8.73 20.18
CA ALA A 225 14.37 -7.42 20.28
C ALA A 225 14.55 -6.59 19.01
N TRP A 226 15.78 -6.51 18.48
CA TRP A 226 16.08 -5.77 17.26
C TRP A 226 15.42 -6.37 16.03
N THR A 227 15.44 -7.69 15.88
CA THR A 227 14.77 -8.38 14.77
C THR A 227 13.28 -8.05 14.74
N PHE A 228 12.60 -8.11 15.90
CA PHE A 228 11.19 -7.75 15.98
C PHE A 228 10.94 -6.27 15.65
N PHE A 229 11.76 -5.37 16.19
CA PHE A 229 11.62 -3.94 15.95
C PHE A 229 11.78 -3.58 14.48
N ILE A 230 12.86 -4.05 13.83
CA ILE A 230 13.13 -3.81 12.41
C ILE A 230 12.03 -4.40 11.55
N ALA A 231 11.61 -5.64 11.82
CA ALA A 231 10.52 -6.29 11.07
C ALA A 231 9.21 -5.48 11.17
N THR A 232 8.88 -4.96 12.35
CA THR A 232 7.66 -4.16 12.55
C THR A 232 7.72 -2.82 11.84
N VAL A 233 8.84 -2.10 11.92
CA VAL A 233 9.04 -0.82 11.21
C VAL A 233 8.97 -1.04 9.70
N TRP A 234 9.61 -2.09 9.21
CA TRP A 234 9.61 -2.42 7.79
C TRP A 234 8.21 -2.80 7.29
N ALA A 235 7.51 -3.69 7.98
CA ALA A 235 6.13 -4.08 7.64
C ALA A 235 5.18 -2.87 7.63
N THR A 236 5.29 -2.01 8.63
CA THR A 236 4.50 -0.77 8.73
C THR A 236 4.79 0.18 7.57
N SER A 237 6.06 0.31 7.19
CA SER A 237 6.47 1.15 6.06
C SER A 237 5.89 0.64 4.73
N VAL A 238 5.89 -0.68 4.51
CA VAL A 238 5.26 -1.30 3.33
C VAL A 238 3.75 -1.01 3.31
N VAL A 239 3.07 -1.16 4.44
CA VAL A 239 1.63 -0.90 4.58
C VAL A 239 1.28 0.59 4.45
N ALA A 240 2.22 1.49 4.72
CA ALA A 240 2.03 2.93 4.56
C ALA A 240 2.00 3.37 3.08
N VAL A 241 2.57 2.59 2.15
CA VAL A 241 2.67 2.98 0.73
C VAL A 241 1.29 3.18 0.08
N PRO A 242 0.33 2.23 0.16
CA PRO A 242 -1.03 2.45 -0.37
C PRO A 242 -1.77 3.61 0.31
N LEU A 243 -1.47 3.87 1.59
CA LEU A 243 -2.06 4.98 2.34
C LEU A 243 -1.55 6.33 1.83
N MET A 244 -0.24 6.44 1.61
CA MET A 244 0.34 7.64 1.01
C MET A 244 -0.25 7.89 -0.39
N ALA A 245 -0.39 6.84 -1.20
CA ALA A 245 -1.05 6.94 -2.50
C ALA A 245 -2.50 7.44 -2.39
N THR A 246 -3.30 6.92 -1.47
CA THR A 246 -4.68 7.37 -1.27
C THR A 246 -4.78 8.79 -0.70
N VAL A 247 -3.87 9.19 0.19
CA VAL A 247 -3.79 10.58 0.67
C VAL A 247 -3.39 11.54 -0.46
N LEU A 248 -2.43 11.14 -1.31
CA LEU A 248 -2.02 11.90 -2.49
C LEU A 248 -3.16 12.05 -3.51
N THR A 249 -3.92 10.98 -3.77
CA THR A 249 -5.07 11.04 -4.69
C THR A 249 -6.18 11.92 -4.12
N ARG A 250 -6.50 11.78 -2.83
CA ARG A 250 -7.58 12.53 -2.17
C ARG A 250 -7.26 14.01 -1.97
N SER A 251 -5.99 14.35 -1.72
CA SER A 251 -5.52 15.74 -1.68
C SER A 251 -5.43 16.39 -3.07
N GLY A 252 -5.65 15.64 -4.15
CA GLY A 252 -5.50 16.11 -5.52
C GLY A 252 -4.05 16.43 -5.90
N TRP A 253 -3.10 15.99 -5.08
CA TRP A 253 -1.66 16.11 -5.30
C TRP A 253 -1.07 14.94 -6.09
N ASP A 254 -1.89 13.93 -6.36
CA ASP A 254 -1.58 12.86 -7.29
C ASP A 254 -1.32 13.40 -8.71
N ARG A 255 -0.42 12.72 -9.42
CA ARG A 255 -0.04 12.99 -10.82
C ARG A 255 -1.28 13.08 -11.70
N THR A 256 -2.27 12.21 -11.45
CA THR A 256 -3.57 12.14 -12.13
C THR A 256 -4.40 13.41 -11.91
N GLY A 257 -4.48 13.89 -10.67
CA GLY A 257 -5.22 15.12 -10.31
C GLY A 257 -4.60 16.37 -10.92
N ARG A 258 -3.26 16.46 -10.92
CA ARG A 258 -2.52 17.54 -11.59
C ARG A 258 -2.73 17.50 -13.11
N ALA A 259 -2.70 16.32 -13.72
CA ALA A 259 -2.97 16.16 -15.15
C ALA A 259 -4.41 16.58 -15.49
N CYS A 260 -5.42 16.15 -14.72
CA CYS A 260 -6.80 16.60 -14.90
C CYS A 260 -6.93 18.12 -14.82
N ARG A 261 -6.31 18.78 -13.82
CA ARG A 261 -6.35 20.24 -13.68
C ARG A 261 -5.66 20.96 -14.85
N GLN A 262 -4.56 20.39 -15.37
CA GLN A 262 -3.86 20.96 -16.53
C GLN A 262 -4.64 20.78 -17.83
N LEU A 263 -5.34 19.65 -18.01
CA LEU A 263 -6.15 19.36 -19.19
C LEU A 263 -7.50 20.07 -19.19
N HIS A 264 -8.03 20.46 -18.02
CA HIS A 264 -9.38 20.99 -17.89
C HIS A 264 -9.67 22.25 -18.74
N PRO A 265 -8.78 23.26 -18.84
CA PRO A 265 -9.04 24.44 -19.67
C PRO A 265 -9.16 24.10 -21.16
N LEU A 266 -8.29 23.22 -21.67
CA LEU A 266 -8.34 22.75 -23.05
C LEU A 266 -9.64 21.96 -23.30
N TRP A 267 -10.01 21.08 -22.37
CA TRP A 267 -11.25 20.30 -22.46
C TRP A 267 -12.50 21.19 -22.48
N GLN A 268 -12.58 22.22 -21.64
CA GLN A 268 -13.72 23.14 -21.61
C GLN A 268 -13.90 23.86 -22.95
N ASP A 269 -12.82 24.39 -23.53
CA ASP A 269 -12.86 25.12 -24.80
C ASP A 269 -13.23 24.18 -25.97
N LEU A 270 -12.69 22.95 -25.99
CA LEU A 270 -12.98 21.94 -27.02
C LEU A 270 -14.43 21.43 -26.95
N THR A 271 -14.92 21.11 -25.76
CA THR A 271 -16.28 20.58 -25.57
C THR A 271 -17.35 21.66 -25.74
N ALA A 272 -17.04 22.93 -25.48
CA ALA A 272 -17.89 24.05 -25.84
C ALA A 272 -18.02 24.21 -27.37
N ALA A 273 -16.92 24.00 -28.11
CA ALA A 273 -16.93 24.04 -29.57
C ALA A 273 -17.59 22.80 -30.20
N VAL A 274 -17.55 21.64 -29.54
CA VAL A 274 -18.12 20.38 -30.03
C VAL A 274 -18.95 19.67 -28.93
N PRO A 275 -20.17 20.17 -28.65
CA PRO A 275 -21.00 19.62 -27.57
C PRO A 275 -21.52 18.20 -27.86
N GLU A 276 -21.56 17.80 -29.13
CA GLU A 276 -22.04 16.48 -29.61
C GLU A 276 -21.23 15.29 -29.06
N ILE A 277 -20.02 15.53 -28.56
CA ILE A 277 -19.06 14.52 -28.13
C ILE A 277 -19.02 14.36 -26.61
N VAL A 278 -19.70 15.24 -25.87
CA VAL A 278 -19.76 15.19 -24.41
C VAL A 278 -20.64 14.01 -23.98
N LEU A 279 -20.02 13.02 -23.35
CA LEU A 279 -20.75 11.88 -22.81
C LEU A 279 -21.69 12.36 -21.69
N PRO A 280 -22.83 11.70 -21.43
CA PRO A 280 -23.66 12.03 -20.27
C PRO A 280 -22.90 11.76 -18.96
N LEU A 281 -23.08 12.63 -17.95
CA LEU A 281 -22.49 12.40 -16.63
C LEU A 281 -23.28 11.30 -15.89
N PRO A 282 -22.63 10.23 -15.42
CA PRO A 282 -23.28 9.33 -14.47
C PRO A 282 -23.57 10.10 -13.17
N ALA A 283 -24.77 9.93 -12.63
CA ALA A 283 -25.15 10.52 -11.36
C ALA A 283 -24.38 9.84 -10.21
N GLY A 284 -23.28 10.45 -9.75
CA GLY A 284 -22.51 9.93 -8.62
C GLY A 284 -21.07 10.44 -8.53
N ARG A 285 -20.37 10.01 -7.46
CA ARG A 285 -18.93 10.24 -7.27
C ARG A 285 -18.15 9.37 -8.28
N VAL A 286 -17.44 10.01 -9.21
CA VAL A 286 -16.61 9.31 -10.20
C VAL A 286 -15.16 9.23 -9.71
N GLU A 287 -14.56 8.05 -9.81
CA GLU A 287 -13.17 7.79 -9.43
C GLU A 287 -12.19 8.65 -10.26
N PRO A 288 -11.10 9.19 -9.67
CA PRO A 288 -10.18 10.11 -10.36
C PRO A 288 -9.55 9.55 -11.64
N ALA A 289 -9.24 8.24 -11.66
CA ALA A 289 -8.67 7.57 -12.82
C ALA A 289 -9.69 7.50 -13.98
N THR A 290 -10.94 7.15 -13.68
CA THR A 290 -12.05 7.16 -14.64
C THR A 290 -12.30 8.56 -15.18
N ARG A 291 -12.20 9.58 -14.32
CA ARG A 291 -12.34 10.99 -14.72
C ARG A 291 -11.23 11.41 -15.69
N LEU A 292 -9.97 11.02 -15.43
CA LEU A 292 -8.85 11.32 -16.33
C LEU A 292 -9.03 10.61 -17.68
N HIS A 293 -9.36 9.32 -17.65
CA HIS A 293 -9.56 8.55 -18.87
C HIS A 293 -10.66 9.16 -19.76
N ARG A 294 -11.79 9.53 -19.14
CA ARG A 294 -12.88 10.21 -19.83
C ARG A 294 -12.46 11.57 -20.41
N LEU A 295 -11.73 12.38 -19.65
CA LEU A 295 -11.16 13.65 -20.13
C LEU A 295 -10.29 13.45 -21.37
N ILE A 296 -9.45 12.42 -21.38
CA ILE A 296 -8.57 12.09 -22.51
C ILE A 296 -9.41 11.69 -23.74
N VAL A 297 -10.40 10.82 -23.56
CA VAL A 297 -11.29 10.36 -24.64
C VAL A 297 -12.07 11.54 -25.24
N GLU A 298 -12.71 12.37 -24.41
CA GLU A 298 -13.49 13.52 -24.90
C GLU A 298 -12.62 14.57 -25.60
N ILE A 299 -11.38 14.81 -25.13
CA ILE A 299 -10.42 15.67 -25.83
C ILE A 299 -10.06 15.05 -27.20
N ARG A 300 -9.73 13.75 -27.24
CA ARG A 300 -9.34 13.06 -28.46
C ARG A 300 -10.44 13.09 -29.51
N ASP A 301 -11.67 12.82 -29.11
CA ASP A 301 -12.81 12.81 -30.01
C ASP A 301 -13.11 14.22 -30.53
N SER A 302 -13.01 15.25 -29.66
CA SER A 302 -13.13 16.65 -30.06
C SER A 302 -12.06 17.07 -31.07
N LEU A 303 -10.80 16.66 -30.86
CA LEU A 303 -9.71 16.91 -31.80
C LEU A 303 -9.92 16.18 -33.14
N MET A 304 -10.40 14.93 -33.09
CA MET A 304 -10.72 14.17 -34.30
C MET A 304 -11.85 14.82 -35.10
N PHE A 305 -12.84 15.41 -34.43
CA PHE A 305 -13.91 16.16 -35.08
C PHE A 305 -13.39 17.46 -35.71
N LEU A 306 -12.59 18.23 -34.97
CA LEU A 306 -12.02 19.50 -35.45
C LEU A 306 -11.03 19.30 -36.60
N LYS A 307 -10.44 18.11 -36.74
CA LYS A 307 -9.59 17.76 -37.89
C LYS A 307 -10.26 18.01 -39.24
N ARG A 308 -11.59 17.85 -39.31
CA ARG A 308 -12.39 18.10 -40.52
C ARG A 308 -12.41 19.57 -40.96
N TYR A 309 -11.90 20.48 -40.12
CA TYR A 309 -11.79 21.92 -40.37
C TYR A 309 -10.34 22.35 -40.66
N GLY A 310 -9.48 21.43 -41.11
CA GLY A 310 -8.15 21.75 -41.63
C GLY A 310 -6.99 21.65 -40.62
N VAL A 311 -7.14 20.90 -39.53
CA VAL A 311 -6.03 20.61 -38.62
C VAL A 311 -5.17 19.49 -39.23
N ASP A 312 -3.96 19.83 -39.68
CA ASP A 312 -3.02 18.84 -40.24
C ASP A 312 -2.23 18.11 -39.13
N ASP A 313 -2.01 16.80 -39.31
CA ASP A 313 -1.25 15.96 -38.38
C ASP A 313 0.24 16.30 -38.37
N THR A 314 0.76 16.88 -39.46
CA THR A 314 2.16 17.32 -39.55
C THR A 314 2.48 18.42 -38.53
N VAL A 315 1.47 19.21 -38.15
CA VAL A 315 1.54 20.30 -37.17
C VAL A 315 1.57 19.77 -35.73
N ALA A 316 1.17 18.51 -35.50
CA ALA A 316 1.07 17.90 -34.18
C ALA A 316 2.43 17.66 -33.48
N GLN A 317 3.56 17.82 -34.18
CA GLN A 317 4.88 17.68 -33.59
C GLN A 317 5.30 18.89 -32.74
N ASP A 318 4.76 20.09 -33.02
CA ASP A 318 4.97 21.28 -32.18
C ASP A 318 3.66 21.67 -31.47
N PRO A 319 3.58 21.51 -30.13
CA PRO A 319 2.38 21.80 -29.35
C PRO A 319 1.84 23.23 -29.51
N ALA A 320 2.70 24.21 -29.77
CA ALA A 320 2.28 25.61 -29.91
C ALA A 320 1.66 25.91 -31.28
N THR A 321 2.21 25.32 -32.34
CA THR A 321 1.61 25.42 -33.68
C THR A 321 0.32 24.61 -33.76
N TYR A 322 0.26 23.45 -33.09
CA TYR A 322 -0.95 22.63 -33.01
C TYR A 322 -2.08 23.33 -32.24
N ALA A 323 -1.78 23.98 -31.12
CA ALA A 323 -2.77 24.80 -30.39
C ALA A 323 -3.36 25.92 -31.26
N ARG A 324 -2.54 26.63 -32.04
CA ARG A 324 -3.02 27.67 -32.97
C ARG A 324 -3.89 27.11 -34.09
N ALA A 325 -3.52 25.95 -34.65
CA ALA A 325 -4.32 25.28 -35.66
C ALA A 325 -5.70 24.85 -35.13
N ILE A 326 -5.76 24.32 -33.89
CA ILE A 326 -7.01 23.99 -33.22
C ILE A 326 -7.88 25.23 -33.00
N ALA A 327 -7.29 26.35 -32.54
CA ALA A 327 -8.02 27.59 -32.33
C ALA A 327 -8.62 28.13 -33.65
N ALA A 328 -7.86 28.07 -34.75
CA ALA A 328 -8.35 28.42 -36.08
C ALA A 328 -9.49 27.50 -36.56
N ALA A 329 -9.40 26.20 -36.30
CA ALA A 329 -10.45 25.24 -36.63
C ALA A 329 -11.74 25.48 -35.84
N ILE A 330 -11.64 25.84 -34.55
CA ILE A 330 -12.79 26.24 -33.74
C ILE A 330 -13.43 27.51 -34.31
N ALA A 331 -12.62 28.52 -34.67
CA ALA A 331 -13.10 29.76 -35.29
C ALA A 331 -13.83 29.48 -36.62
N ALA A 332 -13.25 28.66 -37.50
CA ALA A 332 -13.84 28.25 -38.77
C ALA A 332 -15.20 27.55 -38.58
N LYS A 333 -15.28 26.61 -37.62
CA LYS A 333 -16.54 25.95 -37.26
C LYS A 333 -17.58 26.96 -36.73
N SER A 334 -17.19 27.85 -35.83
CA SER A 334 -18.08 28.85 -35.25
C SER A 334 -18.59 29.87 -36.27
N ALA A 335 -17.80 30.15 -37.32
CA ALA A 335 -18.18 30.99 -38.46
C ALA A 335 -19.09 30.28 -39.46
N GLY A 336 -19.47 29.02 -39.20
CA GLY A 336 -20.36 28.23 -40.06
C GLY A 336 -19.71 27.75 -41.35
N GLN A 337 -18.37 27.72 -41.43
CA GLN A 337 -17.69 27.21 -42.62
C GLN A 337 -17.98 25.71 -42.79
N PRO A 338 -18.24 25.23 -44.02
CA PRO A 338 -18.41 23.81 -44.26
C PRO A 338 -17.09 23.07 -43.96
N PRO A 339 -17.17 21.80 -43.47
CA PRO A 339 -15.97 20.98 -43.31
C PRO A 339 -15.20 20.92 -44.63
N ALA A 340 -13.87 20.94 -44.57
CA ALA A 340 -13.05 20.84 -45.78
C ALA A 340 -13.39 19.52 -46.49
N ALA A 341 -13.89 19.63 -47.73
CA ALA A 341 -14.06 18.48 -48.59
C ALA A 341 -12.68 17.85 -48.83
N ASP A 342 -12.59 16.54 -48.65
CA ASP A 342 -11.38 15.71 -48.81
C ASP A 342 -10.28 15.79 -47.74
N THR A 343 -10.61 15.35 -46.52
CA THR A 343 -9.64 14.63 -45.65
C THR A 343 -10.08 13.21 -45.30
N ALA A 344 -10.97 12.62 -46.11
CA ALA A 344 -11.44 11.24 -45.93
C ALA A 344 -10.34 10.18 -46.21
N ALA A 345 -9.19 10.57 -46.78
CA ALA A 345 -8.12 9.66 -47.17
C ALA A 345 -6.85 9.70 -46.31
N SER A 346 -6.83 10.41 -45.17
CA SER A 346 -5.67 10.38 -44.26
C SER A 346 -5.82 9.28 -43.21
N ARG A 347 -5.39 8.08 -43.61
CA ARG A 347 -4.89 6.95 -42.82
C ARG A 347 -5.72 6.59 -41.58
N ALA A 348 -6.46 5.49 -41.69
CA ALA A 348 -6.86 4.70 -40.54
C ALA A 348 -5.62 4.38 -39.68
N VAL A 349 -5.44 5.15 -38.59
CA VAL A 349 -4.44 4.85 -37.57
C VAL A 349 -4.88 3.56 -36.89
N GLN A 350 -4.19 2.47 -37.18
CA GLN A 350 -4.39 1.19 -36.51
C GLN A 350 -4.27 1.38 -34.99
N PRO A 351 -5.14 0.76 -34.17
CA PRO A 351 -5.03 0.79 -32.72
C PRO A 351 -3.92 -0.18 -32.26
N GLY A 352 -2.67 0.16 -32.52
CA GLY A 352 -1.50 -0.55 -32.02
C GLY A 352 -0.93 0.17 -30.80
N SER A 353 -1.14 -0.41 -29.61
CA SER A 353 -0.45 -0.11 -28.33
C SER A 353 0.18 1.29 -28.20
N ARG A 354 -0.64 2.35 -28.14
CA ARG A 354 -0.13 3.66 -27.70
C ARG A 354 0.13 3.57 -26.21
N ASP A 355 1.38 3.79 -25.83
CA ASP A 355 1.77 4.03 -24.44
C ASP A 355 0.93 5.20 -23.91
N LEU A 356 -0.02 4.88 -23.03
CA LEU A 356 -0.94 5.83 -22.42
C LEU A 356 -0.19 6.97 -21.71
N ALA A 357 1.02 6.69 -21.20
CA ALA A 357 1.86 7.69 -20.57
C ALA A 357 2.43 8.68 -21.60
N ALA A 358 2.82 8.21 -22.78
CA ALA A 358 3.29 9.07 -23.87
C ALA A 358 2.16 9.97 -24.40
N GLU A 359 0.96 9.42 -24.57
CA GLU A 359 -0.24 10.18 -24.99
C GLU A 359 -0.63 11.23 -23.96
N LEU A 360 -0.63 10.88 -22.67
CA LEU A 360 -0.88 11.83 -21.59
C LEU A 360 0.12 12.99 -21.59
N ASN A 361 1.41 12.70 -21.80
CA ASN A 361 2.46 13.73 -21.84
C ASN A 361 2.26 14.68 -23.03
N GLN A 362 1.85 14.17 -24.20
CA GLN A 362 1.55 15.00 -25.37
C GLN A 362 0.35 15.92 -25.12
N LEU A 363 -0.74 15.39 -24.55
CA LEU A 363 -1.93 16.19 -24.23
C LEU A 363 -1.65 17.26 -23.16
N VAL A 364 -0.81 16.95 -22.17
CA VAL A 364 -0.37 17.93 -21.17
C VAL A 364 0.50 19.03 -21.79
N ALA A 365 1.40 18.68 -22.72
CA ALA A 365 2.19 19.66 -23.45
C ALA A 365 1.30 20.58 -24.30
N LEU A 366 0.30 20.01 -24.97
CA LEU A 366 -0.70 20.76 -25.73
C LEU A 366 -1.52 21.69 -24.85
N ALA A 367 -2.03 21.22 -23.71
CA ALA A 367 -2.83 22.05 -22.80
C ALA A 367 -2.01 23.23 -22.22
N LYS A 368 -0.72 23.02 -21.96
CA LYS A 368 0.19 24.12 -21.57
C LYS A 368 0.36 25.14 -22.70
N ALA A 369 0.52 24.69 -23.94
CA ALA A 369 0.61 25.58 -25.10
C ALA A 369 -0.72 26.32 -25.36
N TRP A 370 -1.85 25.63 -25.18
CA TRP A 370 -3.20 26.19 -25.27
C TRP A 370 -3.40 27.36 -24.30
N SER A 371 -2.99 27.19 -23.04
CA SER A 371 -3.08 28.25 -22.03
C SER A 371 -2.28 29.52 -22.36
N ARG A 372 -1.33 29.43 -23.28
CA ARG A 372 -0.48 30.55 -23.74
C ARG A 372 -0.92 31.13 -25.08
N THR A 373 -1.90 30.53 -25.75
CA THR A 373 -2.38 30.99 -27.05
C THR A 373 -3.35 32.15 -26.81
N PRO A 374 -3.15 33.32 -27.46
CA PRO A 374 -4.09 34.44 -27.34
C PRO A 374 -5.48 34.02 -27.80
N ARG A 375 -6.47 34.16 -26.90
CA ARG A 375 -7.87 33.89 -27.23
C ARG A 375 -8.41 35.10 -27.98
N ASP A 376 -8.41 35.04 -29.31
CA ASP A 376 -9.08 36.05 -30.12
C ASP A 376 -10.59 35.90 -29.93
N THR A 377 -11.12 36.63 -28.95
CA THR A 377 -12.52 36.63 -28.58
C THR A 377 -13.21 37.71 -29.40
N THR A 378 -13.37 37.46 -30.69
CA THR A 378 -14.22 38.29 -31.57
C THR A 378 -15.44 37.47 -31.98
N ALA A 379 -16.30 37.17 -31.00
CA ALA A 379 -17.68 36.83 -31.27
C ALA A 379 -18.47 38.14 -31.48
N PRO A 380 -19.20 38.32 -32.60
CA PRO A 380 -20.03 39.50 -32.81
C PRO A 380 -21.22 39.45 -31.84
N THR A 381 -21.34 40.48 -31.02
CA THR A 381 -22.51 40.75 -30.19
C THR A 381 -23.71 40.95 -31.11
N LEU A 382 -24.52 39.91 -31.33
CA LEU A 382 -25.82 40.04 -31.95
C LEU A 382 -26.76 40.74 -30.94
N THR A 383 -26.80 42.06 -31.05
CA THR A 383 -27.75 42.92 -30.36
C THR A 383 -29.17 42.55 -30.78
N TYR A 384 -29.90 41.81 -29.93
CA TYR A 384 -31.32 41.55 -30.13
C TYR A 384 -32.11 42.83 -29.78
N SER A 385 -32.39 43.63 -30.80
CA SER A 385 -33.32 44.76 -30.73
C SER A 385 -34.74 44.22 -30.52
N ARG A 386 -35.28 44.35 -29.30
CA ARG A 386 -36.72 44.22 -29.05
C ARG A 386 -37.46 45.39 -29.70
N ARG A 387 -38.38 45.09 -30.62
CA ARG A 387 -39.62 45.85 -30.81
C ARG A 387 -40.78 44.98 -30.38
#